data_AF-A0A2T9XVN1-F1
#
_entry.id   AF-A0A2T9XVN1-F1
#
_cell.length_a   1.000
_cell.length_b   1.000
_cell.length_c   1.000
_cell.angle_alpha   90.00
_cell.angle_beta   90.00
_cell.angle_gamma   90.00
#
_symmetry.space_group_name_H-M   'P 1'
#
loop_
_entity.id
_entity.type
_entity.pdbx_description
1 polymer ?
#
loop_
_entity_poly.entity_id
_entity_poly.type
_entity_poly.pdbx_seq_one_letter_code
_entity_poly.pdbx_strand_id
1 'polypeptide(L)'
;MQPDGAVSDESAVPDESELERVAVPATVRRAPKFGAFITAGALVGALLGLVLVVVTSSPDTVSGDGFISFLGGDGTVRLLTAFALAVLGGLVGGALAVGADRRSAPRR
;
A
#
# COMPACT_ATOMS: atom_id res chain seq x y z
N MET A 1 28.45 33.53 -41.55
CA MET A 1 28.00 32.74 -40.39
C MET A 1 26.68 33.31 -39.94
N GLN A 2 25.57 32.78 -40.45
CA GLN A 2 24.22 33.08 -39.97
C GLN A 2 23.92 32.07 -38.85
N PRO A 3 23.41 32.47 -37.67
CA PRO A 3 23.11 31.52 -36.62
C PRO A 3 21.89 30.69 -37.02
N ASP A 4 22.00 29.36 -36.94
CA ASP A 4 20.87 28.44 -37.10
C ASP A 4 19.81 28.79 -36.07
N GLY A 5 18.69 29.33 -36.55
CA GLY A 5 17.49 29.51 -35.76
C GLY A 5 17.01 28.14 -35.32
N ALA A 6 16.97 27.90 -34.01
CA ALA A 6 16.27 26.78 -33.42
C ALA A 6 14.80 26.87 -33.87
N VAL A 7 14.44 26.07 -34.88
CA VAL A 7 13.05 25.84 -35.27
C VAL A 7 12.36 25.19 -34.07
N SER A 8 11.62 26.00 -33.32
CA SER A 8 10.65 25.51 -32.35
C SER A 8 9.58 24.75 -33.13
N ASP A 9 9.69 23.42 -33.13
CA ASP A 9 8.83 22.50 -33.87
C ASP A 9 7.46 22.38 -33.18
N GLU A 10 6.70 23.48 -33.17
CA GLU A 10 5.31 23.54 -32.71
C GLU A 10 4.39 22.63 -33.57
N SER A 11 4.93 22.02 -34.64
CA SER A 11 4.26 21.08 -35.54
C SER A 11 4.34 19.61 -35.11
N ALA A 12 5.03 19.30 -34.01
CA ALA A 12 5.33 17.92 -33.61
C ALA A 12 4.14 17.13 -33.02
N VAL A 13 2.97 17.75 -32.82
CA VAL A 13 1.76 17.06 -32.37
C VAL A 13 0.94 16.65 -33.62
N PRO A 14 0.82 15.35 -33.95
CA PRO A 14 0.12 14.91 -35.14
C PRO A 14 -1.38 15.26 -35.09
N ASP A 15 -1.97 15.50 -36.27
CA ASP A 15 -3.40 15.80 -36.44
C ASP A 15 -4.29 14.62 -35.98
N GLU A 16 -5.54 14.90 -35.59
CA GLU A 16 -6.48 13.90 -35.07
C GLU A 16 -6.69 12.74 -36.05
N SER A 17 -6.71 13.03 -37.35
CA SER A 17 -6.87 12.03 -38.41
C SER A 17 -5.65 11.10 -38.56
N GLU A 18 -4.46 11.59 -38.25
CA GLU A 18 -3.23 10.80 -38.20
C GLU A 18 -3.15 9.99 -36.89
N LEU A 19 -3.67 10.53 -35.78
CA LEU A 19 -3.82 9.79 -34.53
C LEU A 19 -4.72 8.57 -34.72
N GLU A 20 -5.90 8.69 -35.34
CA GLU A 20 -6.79 7.55 -35.56
C GLU A 20 -6.15 6.44 -36.41
N ARG A 21 -5.30 6.80 -37.38
CA ARG A 21 -4.59 5.84 -38.24
C ARG A 21 -3.47 5.10 -37.52
N VAL A 22 -2.75 5.77 -36.62
CA VAL A 22 -1.54 5.24 -35.99
C VAL A 22 -1.79 4.76 -34.55
N ALA A 23 -2.90 5.17 -33.94
CA ALA A 23 -3.24 4.82 -32.56
C ALA A 23 -3.51 3.32 -32.42
N VAL A 24 -2.56 2.63 -31.82
CA VAL A 24 -2.79 1.33 -31.21
C VAL A 24 -3.53 1.58 -29.89
N PRO A 25 -4.63 0.85 -29.58
CA PRO A 25 -5.33 0.99 -28.30
C PRO A 25 -4.37 0.68 -27.14
N ALA A 26 -3.78 1.74 -26.60
CA ALA A 26 -2.87 1.69 -25.48
C ALA A 26 -3.71 1.66 -24.21
N THR A 27 -3.89 0.46 -23.64
CA THR A 27 -4.51 0.35 -22.32
C THR A 27 -3.51 0.89 -21.29
N VAL A 28 -3.76 2.09 -20.76
CA VAL A 28 -3.00 2.64 -19.64
C VAL A 28 -3.28 1.75 -18.43
N ARG A 29 -2.34 0.85 -18.12
CA ARG A 29 -2.45 0.00 -16.94
C ARG A 29 -2.39 0.91 -15.71
N ARG A 30 -3.54 1.18 -15.08
CA ARG A 30 -3.56 1.73 -13.72
C ARG A 30 -2.96 0.66 -12.81
N ALA A 31 -1.68 0.82 -12.46
CA ALA A 31 -1.05 -0.03 -11.47
C ALA A 31 -1.87 0.07 -10.17
N PRO A 32 -2.40 -1.05 -9.65
CA PRO A 32 -3.04 -1.05 -8.34
C PRO A 32 -2.03 -0.55 -7.32
N LYS A 33 -2.44 0.36 -6.43
CA LYS A 33 -1.59 0.83 -5.34
C LYS A 33 -1.48 -0.27 -4.28
N PHE A 34 -0.72 -1.33 -4.55
CA PHE A 34 -0.50 -2.46 -3.63
C PHE A 34 -0.07 -1.99 -2.25
N GLY A 35 0.76 -0.94 -2.20
CA GLY A 35 1.18 -0.31 -0.95
C GLY A 35 0.01 0.17 -0.09
N ALA A 36 -1.05 0.75 -0.67
CA ALA A 36 -2.20 1.25 0.09
C ALA A 36 -3.00 0.12 0.75
N PHE A 37 -3.11 -1.04 0.10
CA PHE A 37 -3.80 -2.19 0.67
C PHE A 37 -2.99 -2.83 1.80
N ILE A 38 -1.66 -2.96 1.62
CA ILE A 38 -0.77 -3.51 2.65
C ILE A 38 -0.75 -2.59 3.87
N THR A 39 -0.62 -1.28 3.68
CA THR A 39 -0.60 -0.31 4.80
C THR A 39 -1.95 -0.27 5.51
N ALA A 40 -3.07 -0.25 4.78
CA ALA A 40 -4.39 -0.29 5.40
C ALA A 40 -4.60 -1.58 6.21
N GLY A 41 -4.25 -2.73 5.63
CA GLY A 41 -4.32 -4.01 6.33
C GLY A 41 -3.46 -4.03 7.59
N ALA A 42 -2.23 -3.52 7.52
CA ALA A 42 -1.33 -3.47 8.66
C ALA A 42 -1.83 -2.54 9.78
N LEU A 43 -2.38 -1.38 9.42
CA LEU A 43 -2.96 -0.46 10.40
C LEU A 43 -4.17 -1.08 11.10
N VAL A 44 -5.08 -1.70 10.34
CA VAL A 44 -6.25 -2.39 10.90
C VAL A 44 -5.80 -3.53 11.82
N GLY A 45 -4.82 -4.32 11.41
CA GLY A 45 -4.22 -5.37 12.23
C GLY A 45 -3.60 -4.85 13.53
N ALA A 46 -2.82 -3.77 13.47
CA ALA A 46 -2.23 -3.14 14.64
C ALA A 46 -3.31 -2.68 15.64
N LEU A 47 -4.36 -2.02 15.14
CA LEU A 47 -5.49 -1.56 15.96
C LEU A 47 -6.23 -2.73 16.61
N LEU A 48 -6.50 -3.80 15.86
CA LEU A 48 -7.09 -5.03 16.39
C LEU A 48 -6.22 -5.63 17.49
N GLY A 49 -4.89 -5.61 17.34
CA GLY A 49 -3.98 -6.16 18.35
C GLY A 49 -3.97 -5.35 19.63
N LEU A 50 -4.04 -4.02 19.52
CA LEU A 50 -4.18 -3.14 20.66
C LEU A 50 -5.51 -3.37 21.39
N VAL A 51 -6.63 -3.43 20.65
CA VAL A 51 -7.95 -3.70 21.21
C VAL A 51 -8.00 -5.07 21.87
N LEU A 52 -7.43 -6.10 21.23
CA LEU A 52 -7.39 -7.45 21.76
C LEU A 52 -6.73 -7.48 23.13
N VAL A 53 -5.54 -6.87 23.27
CA VAL A 53 -4.85 -6.84 24.55
C VAL A 53 -5.64 -6.07 25.61
N VAL A 54 -6.27 -4.94 25.26
CA VAL A 54 -7.14 -4.21 26.19
C VAL A 54 -8.30 -5.06 26.70
N VAL A 55 -8.89 -5.90 25.84
CA VAL A 55 -10.03 -6.76 26.20
C VAL A 55 -9.59 -8.02 26.95
N THR A 56 -8.39 -8.53 26.69
CA THR A 56 -7.88 -9.77 27.32
C THR A 56 -7.00 -9.54 28.55
N SER A 57 -6.48 -8.32 28.76
CA SER A 57 -5.68 -7.97 29.95
C SER A 57 -6.52 -8.19 31.20
N SER A 58 -6.08 -9.11 32.06
CA SER A 58 -6.62 -9.33 33.40
C SER A 58 -5.74 -8.59 34.43
N PRO A 59 -6.27 -8.14 35.57
CA PRO A 59 -5.50 -7.36 36.55
C PRO A 59 -4.28 -8.08 37.14
N ASP A 60 -4.18 -9.41 36.97
CA ASP A 60 -3.07 -10.24 37.46
C ASP A 60 -1.94 -10.46 36.44
N THR A 61 -1.93 -9.76 35.29
CA THR A 61 -0.93 -10.00 34.24
C THR A 61 0.44 -9.40 34.58
N VAL A 62 1.40 -10.31 34.75
CA VAL A 62 2.87 -10.20 34.64
C VAL A 62 3.47 -8.83 35.00
N SER A 63 3.88 -8.69 36.26
CA SER A 63 4.88 -7.70 36.69
C SER A 63 6.27 -8.08 36.19
N GLY A 64 6.50 -7.96 34.88
CA GLY A 64 7.81 -8.17 34.25
C GLY A 64 8.52 -6.82 34.10
N ASP A 65 9.71 -6.69 34.68
CA ASP A 65 10.51 -5.47 34.52
C ASP A 65 11.11 -5.44 33.11
N GLY A 66 10.60 -4.53 32.27
CA GLY A 66 11.04 -4.41 30.88
C GLY A 66 12.30 -3.56 30.79
N PHE A 67 13.24 -3.93 29.92
CA PHE A 67 14.48 -3.17 29.70
C PHE A 67 14.23 -1.70 29.28
N ILE A 68 13.06 -1.42 28.68
CA ILE A 68 12.62 -0.09 28.31
C ILE A 68 11.31 0.21 29.06
N SER A 69 11.16 1.43 29.57
CA SER A 69 10.03 1.86 30.43
C SER A 69 8.65 1.68 29.80
N PHE A 70 8.52 1.65 28.47
CA PHE A 70 7.25 1.36 27.78
C PHE A 70 7.05 -0.13 27.43
N LEU A 71 8.08 -0.96 27.60
CA LEU A 71 8.02 -2.43 27.46
C LEU A 71 7.78 -3.14 28.79
N GLY A 72 7.89 -2.45 29.92
CA GLY A 72 7.58 -3.02 31.23
C GLY A 72 6.13 -3.48 31.36
N GLY A 73 5.92 -4.55 32.14
CA GLY A 73 4.62 -5.16 32.38
C GLY A 73 3.90 -5.57 31.09
N ASP A 74 2.65 -5.15 30.94
CA ASP A 74 1.80 -5.41 29.77
C ASP A 74 2.28 -4.73 28.48
N GLY A 75 3.25 -3.80 28.56
CA GLY A 75 3.74 -3.03 27.41
C GLY A 75 4.34 -3.91 26.30
N THR A 76 5.11 -4.93 26.67
CA THR A 76 5.69 -5.88 25.70
C THR A 76 4.61 -6.72 25.02
N VAL A 77 3.61 -7.20 25.77
CA VAL A 77 2.50 -8.00 25.22
C VAL A 77 1.69 -7.16 24.23
N ARG A 78 1.39 -5.91 24.58
CA ARG A 78 0.71 -4.96 23.67
C ARG A 78 1.49 -4.77 22.39
N LEU A 79 2.78 -4.50 22.49
CA LEU A 79 3.63 -4.24 21.32
C LEU A 79 3.71 -5.47 20.40
N LEU A 80 3.99 -6.65 20.96
CA LEU A 80 4.13 -7.87 20.18
C LEU A 80 2.80 -8.29 19.53
N THR A 81 1.69 -8.19 20.26
CA THR A 81 0.37 -8.55 19.74
C THR A 81 -0.06 -7.58 18.63
N ALA A 82 0.13 -6.27 18.83
CA ALA A 82 -0.13 -5.26 17.81
C ALA A 82 0.75 -5.47 16.58
N PHE A 83 2.05 -5.74 16.76
CA PHE A 83 2.96 -5.98 15.65
C PHE A 83 2.62 -7.26 14.88
N ALA A 84 2.34 -8.36 15.58
CA ALA A 84 1.95 -9.63 14.96
C ALA A 84 0.67 -9.49 14.14
N LEU A 85 -0.36 -8.83 14.69
CA LEU A 85 -1.59 -8.59 13.93
C LEU A 85 -1.39 -7.55 12.82
N ALA A 86 -0.49 -6.58 12.95
CA ALA A 86 -0.13 -5.68 11.86
C ALA A 86 0.51 -6.43 10.69
N VAL A 87 1.45 -7.34 10.95
CA VAL A 87 2.05 -8.18 9.90
C VAL A 87 0.98 -9.04 9.23
N LEU A 88 0.13 -9.71 10.02
CA LEU A 88 -0.96 -10.54 9.51
C LEU A 88 -1.95 -9.72 8.67
N GLY A 89 -2.37 -8.55 9.16
CA GLY A 89 -3.25 -7.63 8.47
C GLY A 89 -2.64 -7.12 7.17
N GLY A 90 -1.34 -6.81 7.15
CA GLY A 90 -0.62 -6.42 5.95
C GLY A 90 -0.58 -7.52 4.89
N LEU A 91 -0.38 -8.78 5.30
CA LEU A 91 -0.44 -9.94 4.40
C LEU A 91 -1.84 -10.13 3.81
N VAL A 92 -2.89 -10.02 4.63
CA VAL A 92 -4.29 -10.09 4.17
C VAL A 92 -4.58 -8.95 3.20
N GLY A 93 -4.16 -7.72 3.52
CA GLY A 93 -4.28 -6.56 2.63
C GLY A 93 -3.57 -6.78 1.29
N GLY A 94 -2.33 -7.28 1.32
CA GLY A 94 -1.57 -7.65 0.13
C GLY A 94 -2.28 -8.71 -0.72
N ALA A 95 -2.83 -9.76 -0.09
CA ALA A 95 -3.59 -10.80 -0.79
C ALA A 95 -4.84 -10.23 -1.47
N LEU A 96 -5.56 -9.32 -0.81
CA LEU A 96 -6.71 -8.62 -1.40
C LEU A 96 -6.30 -7.75 -2.59
N ALA A 97 -5.15 -7.10 -2.52
CA ALA A 97 -4.61 -6.31 -3.62
C ALA A 97 -4.30 -7.16 -4.87
N VAL A 98 -3.72 -8.35 -4.68
CA VAL A 98 -3.49 -9.31 -5.77
C VAL A 98 -4.81 -9.79 -6.37
N GLY A 99 -5.82 -10.04 -5.54
CA GLY A 99 -7.16 -10.39 -6.02
C GLY A 99 -7.81 -9.28 -6.85
N ALA A 100 -7.62 -8.01 -6.45
CA ALA A 100 -8.12 -6.86 -7.19
C ALA A 100 -7.40 -6.69 -8.54
N ASP A 101 -6.08 -6.84 -8.60
CA ASP A 101 -5.29 -6.75 -9.84
C ASP A 101 -5.76 -7.79 -10.88
N ARG A 102 -6.01 -9.03 -10.43
CA ARG A 102 -6.50 -10.11 -11.29
C ARG A 102 -7.88 -9.84 -11.89
N ARG A 103 -8.76 -9.13 -11.17
CA ARG A 103 -10.12 -8.77 -11.67
C ARG A 103 -10.09 -7.64 -12.69
N SER A 104 -9.05 -6.83 -12.71
CA SER A 104 -8.88 -5.72 -13.65
C SER A 104 -8.23 -6.14 -14.97
N ALA A 105 -7.77 -7.40 -15.10
CA ALA A 105 -7.29 -7.92 -16.38
C ALA A 105 -8.48 -8.06 -17.36
N PRO A 106 -8.40 -7.51 -18.58
CA PRO A 106 -9.47 -7.62 -19.56
C PRO A 106 -9.78 -9.09 -19.85
N ARG A 107 -11.07 -9.44 -19.82
CA ARG A 107 -11.54 -10.72 -20.32
C ARG A 107 -11.28 -10.74 -21.82
N ARG A 108 -10.48 -11.72 -22.27
CA ARG A 108 -10.19 -11.97 -23.69
C ARG A 108 -11.47 -12.23 -24.47
#